data_AF-A0A8W8IY50-F1
#
_entry.id   AF-A0A8W8IY50-F1
#
_cell.length_a   1.000
_cell.length_b   1.000
_cell.length_c   1.000
_cell.angle_alpha   90.00
_cell.angle_beta   90.00
_cell.angle_gamma   90.00
#
_symmetry.space_group_name_H-M   'P 1'
#
loop_
_entity.id
_entity.type
_entity.pdbx_description
1 polymer ?
#
loop_
_entity_poly.entity_id
_entity_poly.type
_entity_poly.pdbx_seq_one_letter_code
_entity_poly.pdbx_strand_id
1 'polypeptide(L)'
;CKVHPKHQMVLCCKKCQQAICALCTTKEHEGHGFLDLEEVYTKKYKTRTEEIRRIRDEFLLNSRLRLKESRNATLELKGNLELMRNSMKEQASQIKGLVDAILTENLHDLHSYEASAVEKLEYQEKVLDTYVTHVQDTCKLEEYKNSMFFGNPVEFLSGISDTLDVKFEPIPDVQKLSPGNFSEGKLNKEEIRKQFGVLTKPSNET
;
A
#
# COMPACT_ATOMS: atom_id res chain seq x y z
N CYS A 1 52.30 58.40 -20.46
CA CYS A 1 51.68 57.88 -21.71
C CYS A 1 52.66 56.90 -22.35
N LYS A 2 52.21 55.83 -23.03
CA LYS A 2 53.12 54.80 -23.60
C LYS A 2 54.08 55.38 -24.66
N VAL A 3 53.60 56.29 -25.50
CA VAL A 3 54.39 57.00 -26.53
C VAL A 3 55.03 58.30 -26.01
N HIS A 4 54.55 58.83 -24.89
CA HIS A 4 55.10 60.03 -24.24
C HIS A 4 55.30 59.76 -22.73
N PRO A 5 56.42 59.13 -22.32
CA PRO A 5 56.61 58.62 -20.96
C PRO A 5 56.53 59.70 -19.88
N LYS A 6 57.02 60.91 -20.17
CA LYS A 6 57.05 62.06 -19.24
C LYS A 6 55.70 62.77 -19.09
N HIS A 7 54.68 62.42 -19.89
CA HIS A 7 53.40 63.12 -19.89
C HIS A 7 52.28 62.27 -19.30
N GLN A 8 51.51 62.89 -18.40
CA GLN A 8 50.32 62.29 -17.80
C GLN A 8 49.17 62.16 -18.81
N MET A 9 48.35 61.15 -18.59
CA MET A 9 47.14 60.91 -19.39
C MET A 9 46.01 61.68 -18.72
N VAL A 10 45.50 62.70 -19.40
CA VAL A 10 44.54 63.66 -18.83
C VAL A 10 43.31 63.85 -19.72
N LEU A 11 43.34 63.33 -20.94
CA LEU A 11 42.23 63.40 -21.89
C LEU A 11 41.75 62.00 -22.27
N CYS A 12 40.48 61.88 -22.67
CA CYS A 12 39.92 60.70 -23.29
C CYS A 12 39.54 61.02 -24.75
N CYS A 13 40.07 60.25 -25.71
CA CYS A 13 39.69 60.41 -27.11
C CYS A 13 38.29 59.82 -27.36
N LYS A 14 37.34 60.63 -27.83
CA LYS A 14 35.95 60.21 -28.09
C LYS A 14 35.86 59.10 -29.15
N LYS A 15 36.69 59.18 -30.19
CA LYS A 15 36.67 58.20 -31.31
C LYS A 15 37.35 56.89 -30.94
N CYS A 16 38.49 56.96 -30.24
CA CYS A 16 39.29 55.79 -29.90
C CYS A 16 38.93 55.17 -28.53
N GLN A 17 38.09 55.84 -27.73
CA GLN A 17 37.65 55.41 -26.40
C GLN A 17 38.80 55.05 -25.44
N GLN A 18 39.93 55.76 -25.56
CA GLN A 18 41.12 55.53 -24.73
C GLN A 18 41.61 56.83 -24.10
N ALA A 19 42.21 56.69 -22.92
CA ALA A 19 42.94 57.77 -22.28
C ALA A 19 44.18 58.12 -23.10
N ILE A 20 44.53 59.41 -23.18
CA ILE A 20 45.69 59.93 -23.92
C ILE A 20 46.31 61.11 -23.16
N CYS A 21 47.56 61.46 -23.48
CA CYS A 21 48.16 62.73 -23.02
C CYS A 21 47.92 63.85 -24.03
N ALA A 22 48.19 65.09 -23.62
CA ALA A 22 48.03 66.27 -24.48
C ALA A 22 48.86 66.22 -25.77
N LEU A 23 50.05 65.59 -25.78
CA LEU A 23 50.88 65.48 -27.00
C LEU A 23 50.32 64.48 -28.03
N CYS A 24 49.48 63.53 -27.61
CA CYS A 24 48.86 62.58 -28.51
C CYS A 24 47.76 63.23 -29.39
N THR A 25 47.24 64.40 -29.00
CA THR A 25 46.16 65.09 -29.71
C THR A 25 46.61 65.73 -31.02
N THR A 26 47.91 66.03 -31.16
CA THR A 26 48.50 66.67 -32.35
C THR A 26 49.20 65.68 -33.27
N LYS A 27 49.10 64.37 -32.99
CA LYS A 27 49.70 63.30 -33.78
C LYS A 27 48.67 62.23 -34.08
N GLU A 28 48.75 61.09 -33.38
CA GLU A 28 47.92 59.90 -33.63
C GLU A 28 46.41 60.13 -33.49
N HIS A 29 46.00 61.16 -32.73
CA HIS A 29 44.60 61.50 -32.55
C HIS A 29 44.24 62.89 -33.11
N GLU A 30 45.03 63.41 -34.04
CA GLU A 30 44.74 64.69 -34.69
C GLU A 30 43.34 64.69 -35.33
N GLY A 31 42.61 65.78 -35.13
CA GLY A 31 41.22 65.93 -35.61
C GLY A 31 40.17 65.11 -34.84
N HIS A 32 40.54 64.33 -33.83
CA HIS A 32 39.55 63.65 -32.98
C HIS A 32 39.01 64.59 -31.88
N GLY A 33 37.77 64.34 -31.44
CA GLY A 33 37.22 65.03 -30.27
C GLY A 33 37.76 64.43 -28.96
N PHE A 34 37.97 65.29 -27.96
CA PHE A 34 38.48 64.91 -26.64
C PHE A 34 37.51 65.29 -25.51
N LEU A 35 37.57 64.53 -24.41
CA LEU A 35 36.91 64.83 -23.14
C LEU A 35 37.95 64.84 -22.04
N ASP A 36 37.64 65.51 -20.93
CA ASP A 36 38.41 65.38 -19.71
C ASP A 36 38.36 63.92 -19.19
N LEU A 37 39.51 63.38 -18.82
CA LEU A 37 39.61 61.98 -18.39
C LEU A 37 38.95 61.77 -17.02
N GLU A 38 39.10 62.71 -16.09
CA GLU A 38 38.56 62.62 -14.73
C GLU A 38 37.02 62.69 -14.75
N GLU A 39 36.45 63.56 -15.59
CA GLU A 39 35.00 63.63 -15.81
C GLU A 39 34.43 62.32 -16.37
N VAL A 40 35.06 61.78 -17.42
CA VAL A 40 34.65 60.50 -18.03
C VAL A 40 34.78 59.36 -17.03
N TYR A 41 35.88 59.31 -16.27
CA TYR A 41 36.11 58.32 -15.24
C TYR A 41 35.04 58.39 -14.16
N THR A 42 34.80 59.57 -13.58
CA THR A 42 33.84 59.79 -12.51
C THR A 42 32.42 59.39 -12.93
N LYS A 43 32.01 59.78 -14.14
CA LYS A 43 30.71 59.39 -14.70
C LYS A 43 30.59 57.88 -14.90
N LYS A 44 31.56 57.24 -15.56
CA LYS A 44 31.55 55.79 -15.80
C LYS A 44 31.63 55.00 -14.50
N TYR A 45 32.42 55.47 -13.53
CA TYR A 45 32.54 54.86 -12.21
C TYR A 45 31.19 54.90 -11.49
N LYS A 46 30.54 56.07 -11.42
CA LYS A 46 29.21 56.21 -10.79
C LYS A 46 28.17 55.30 -11.44
N THR A 47 28.09 55.27 -12.78
CA THR A 47 27.16 54.38 -13.50
C THR A 47 27.45 52.90 -13.19
N ARG A 48 28.71 52.48 -13.27
CA ARG A 48 29.09 51.09 -12.99
C ARG A 48 28.80 50.69 -11.55
N THR A 49 29.05 51.58 -10.58
CA THR A 49 28.74 51.32 -9.17
C THR A 49 27.24 51.13 -8.96
N GLU A 50 26.40 51.93 -9.61
CA GLU A 50 24.94 51.80 -9.52
C GLU A 50 24.45 50.50 -10.18
N GLU A 51 24.99 50.14 -11.34
CA GLU A 51 24.69 48.86 -11.99
C GLU A 51 25.08 47.66 -11.12
N ILE A 52 26.27 47.68 -10.51
CA ILE A 52 26.73 46.63 -9.59
C ILE A 52 25.77 46.53 -8.39
N ARG A 53 25.35 47.68 -7.84
CA ARG A 53 24.40 47.72 -6.74
C ARG A 53 23.07 47.11 -7.15
N ARG A 54 22.52 47.51 -8.29
CA ARG A 54 21.27 46.98 -8.83
C ARG A 54 21.33 45.46 -9.06
N ILE A 55 22.41 44.96 -9.66
CA ILE A 55 22.62 43.53 -9.87
C ILE A 55 22.65 42.77 -8.53
N ARG A 56 23.34 43.31 -7.53
CA ARG A 56 23.48 42.67 -6.22
C ARG A 56 22.16 42.69 -5.44
N ASP A 57 21.55 43.86 -5.31
CA ASP A 57 20.48 44.10 -4.36
C ASP A 57 19.11 43.72 -4.94
N GLU A 58 18.90 43.86 -6.25
CA GLU A 58 17.65 43.46 -6.91
C GLU A 58 17.76 42.06 -7.50
N PHE A 59 18.71 41.83 -8.41
CA PHE A 59 18.70 40.60 -9.20
C PHE A 59 19.20 39.40 -8.41
N LEU A 60 20.37 39.51 -7.79
CA LEU A 60 20.99 38.38 -7.08
C LEU A 60 20.20 38.01 -5.82
N LEU A 61 19.75 39.00 -5.05
CA LEU A 61 18.94 38.77 -3.87
C LEU A 61 17.60 38.11 -4.22
N ASN A 62 16.84 38.68 -5.16
CA ASN A 62 15.54 38.12 -5.55
C ASN A 62 15.69 36.73 -6.19
N SER A 63 16.71 36.51 -7.03
CA SER A 63 16.95 35.18 -7.62
C SER A 63 17.23 34.12 -6.56
N ARG A 64 17.99 34.45 -5.50
CA ARG A 64 18.23 33.54 -4.38
C ARG A 64 16.96 33.24 -3.60
N LEU A 65 16.10 34.24 -3.38
CA LEU A 65 14.81 34.05 -2.73
C LEU A 65 13.91 33.12 -3.55
N ARG A 66 13.75 33.39 -4.86
CA ARG A 66 12.97 32.54 -5.77
C ARG A 66 13.51 31.11 -5.85
N LEU A 67 14.83 30.94 -5.84
CA LEU A 67 15.44 29.61 -5.79
C LEU A 67 15.09 28.87 -4.49
N LYS A 68 15.05 29.57 -3.35
CA LYS A 68 14.63 28.98 -2.08
C LYS A 68 13.15 28.59 -2.11
N GLU A 69 12.28 29.46 -2.61
CA GLU A 69 10.85 29.16 -2.79
C GLU A 69 10.62 27.93 -3.68
N SER A 70 11.30 27.85 -4.83
CA SER A 70 11.23 26.69 -5.73
C SER A 70 11.69 25.39 -5.07
N ARG A 71 12.77 25.43 -4.28
CA ARG A 71 13.25 24.28 -3.51
C ARG A 71 12.23 23.84 -2.46
N ASN A 72 11.62 24.80 -1.76
CA ASN A 72 10.58 24.51 -0.78
C ASN A 72 9.35 23.87 -1.44
N ALA A 73 8.87 24.43 -2.56
CA ALA A 73 7.75 23.86 -3.33
C ALA A 73 8.05 22.42 -3.80
N THR A 74 9.30 22.14 -4.19
CA THR A 74 9.73 20.78 -4.55
C THR A 74 9.66 19.82 -3.36
N LEU A 75 10.09 20.25 -2.17
CA LEU A 75 10.05 19.44 -0.96
C LEU A 75 8.60 19.19 -0.50
N GLU A 76 7.77 20.22 -0.56
CA GLU A 76 6.35 20.12 -0.22
C GLU A 76 5.63 19.13 -1.14
N LEU A 77 5.82 19.25 -2.46
CA LEU A 77 5.26 18.30 -3.43
C LEU A 77 5.70 16.86 -3.14
N LYS A 78 7.00 16.64 -2.86
CA LYS A 78 7.51 15.31 -2.50
C LYS A 78 6.85 14.77 -1.23
N GLY A 79 6.69 15.61 -0.21
CA GLY A 79 6.00 15.23 1.04
C GLY A 79 4.55 14.84 0.79
N ASN A 80 3.82 15.64 0.02
CA ASN A 80 2.41 15.38 -0.32
C ASN A 80 2.24 14.09 -1.13
N LEU A 81 3.16 13.81 -2.08
CA LEU A 81 3.16 12.56 -2.83
C LEU A 81 3.45 11.33 -1.95
N GLU A 82 4.31 11.46 -0.93
CA GLU A 82 4.56 10.38 0.02
C GLU A 82 3.35 10.12 0.91
N LEU A 83 2.70 11.18 1.41
CA LEU A 83 1.45 11.07 2.17
C LEU A 83 0.37 10.34 1.36
N MET A 84 0.19 10.73 0.09
CA MET A 84 -0.74 10.08 -0.82
C MET A 84 -0.41 8.59 -1.03
N ARG A 85 0.87 8.25 -1.20
CA ARG A 85 1.32 6.85 -1.32
C ARG A 85 0.99 6.05 -0.06
N ASN A 86 1.18 6.63 1.12
CA ASN A 86 0.86 5.97 2.39
C ASN A 86 -0.65 5.78 2.56
N SER A 87 -1.47 6.77 2.21
CA SER A 87 -2.93 6.61 2.18
C SER A 87 -3.39 5.49 1.25
N MET A 88 -2.79 5.35 0.06
CA MET A 88 -3.10 4.24 -0.85
C MET A 88 -2.73 2.88 -0.26
N LYS A 89 -1.58 2.77 0.42
CA LYS A 89 -1.18 1.54 1.10
C LYS A 89 -2.10 1.19 2.27
N GLU A 90 -2.49 2.19 3.06
CA GLU A 90 -3.40 2.03 4.19
C GLU A 90 -4.78 1.52 3.73
N GLN A 91 -5.34 2.13 2.68
CA GLN A 91 -6.61 1.68 2.10
C GLN A 91 -6.53 0.22 1.61
N ALA A 92 -5.39 -0.18 1.02
CA ALA A 92 -5.16 -1.57 0.62
C ALA A 92 -5.17 -2.52 1.82
N SER A 93 -4.53 -2.13 2.93
CA SER A 93 -4.48 -2.92 4.16
C SER A 93 -5.87 -3.06 4.79
N GLN A 94 -6.66 -1.99 4.82
CA GLN A 94 -8.02 -2.01 5.37
C GLN A 94 -8.95 -2.95 4.58
N ILE A 95 -8.91 -2.89 3.24
CA ILE A 95 -9.70 -3.80 2.40
C ILE A 95 -9.31 -5.25 2.64
N LYS A 96 -8.02 -5.56 2.77
CA LYS A 96 -7.56 -6.92 3.10
C LYS A 96 -8.05 -7.35 4.48
N GLY A 97 -7.95 -6.48 5.49
CA GLY A 97 -8.45 -6.77 6.83
C GLY A 97 -9.94 -7.09 6.86
N LEU A 98 -10.76 -6.42 6.04
CA LEU A 98 -12.18 -6.75 5.91
C LEU A 98 -12.41 -8.12 5.28
N VAL A 99 -11.64 -8.49 4.26
CA VAL A 99 -11.71 -9.84 3.65
C VAL A 99 -11.31 -10.91 4.67
N ASP A 100 -10.24 -10.69 5.42
CA ASP A 100 -9.77 -11.62 6.45
C ASP A 100 -10.79 -11.77 7.59
N ALA A 101 -11.47 -10.68 7.97
CA ALA A 101 -12.55 -10.71 8.97
C ALA A 101 -13.73 -11.56 8.49
N ILE A 102 -14.21 -11.36 7.26
CA ILE A 102 -15.29 -12.16 6.66
C ILE A 102 -14.92 -13.64 6.60
N LEU A 103 -13.67 -13.96 6.26
CA LEU A 103 -13.18 -15.34 6.27
C LEU A 103 -13.24 -15.94 7.68
N THR A 104 -12.74 -15.19 8.67
CA THR A 104 -12.71 -15.63 10.07
C THR A 104 -14.12 -15.89 10.60
N GLU A 105 -15.08 -15.02 10.30
CA GLU A 105 -16.49 -15.19 10.66
C GLU A 105 -17.09 -16.46 10.05
N ASN A 106 -16.93 -16.66 8.73
CA ASN A 106 -17.45 -17.85 8.05
C ASN A 106 -16.83 -19.16 8.56
N LEU A 107 -15.53 -19.15 8.89
CA LEU A 107 -14.86 -20.32 9.46
C LEU A 107 -15.34 -20.62 10.88
N HIS A 108 -15.63 -19.58 11.66
CA HIS A 108 -16.18 -19.74 13.01
C HIS A 108 -17.57 -20.38 12.95
N ASP A 109 -18.45 -19.87 12.08
CA ASP A 109 -19.79 -20.41 11.89
C ASP A 109 -19.75 -21.87 11.42
N LEU A 110 -18.86 -22.19 10.47
CA LEU A 110 -18.67 -23.56 9.99
C LEU A 110 -18.18 -24.50 11.11
N HIS A 111 -17.20 -24.08 11.89
CA HIS A 111 -16.68 -24.87 13.01
C HIS A 111 -17.76 -25.09 14.10
N SER A 112 -18.59 -24.09 14.38
CA SER A 112 -19.70 -24.24 15.33
C SER A 112 -20.74 -25.25 14.82
N TYR A 113 -21.09 -25.18 13.53
CA TYR A 113 -21.98 -26.14 12.90
C TYR A 113 -21.39 -27.57 12.93
N GLU A 114 -20.12 -27.71 12.56
CA GLU A 114 -19.39 -28.99 12.57
C GLU A 114 -19.44 -29.63 13.96
N ALA A 115 -19.07 -28.88 15.00
CA ALA A 115 -19.07 -29.38 16.37
C ALA A 115 -20.46 -29.90 16.79
N SER A 116 -21.54 -29.15 16.52
CA SER A 116 -22.89 -29.58 16.87
C SER A 116 -23.39 -30.76 16.02
N ALA A 117 -23.04 -30.81 14.74
CA ALA A 117 -23.43 -31.89 13.84
C ALA A 117 -22.73 -33.21 14.22
N VAL A 118 -21.42 -33.15 14.50
CA VAL A 118 -20.63 -34.31 14.95
C VAL A 118 -21.15 -34.82 16.29
N GLU A 119 -21.38 -33.96 17.27
CA GLU A 119 -21.92 -34.36 18.59
C GLU A 119 -23.25 -35.12 18.46
N LYS A 120 -24.16 -34.66 17.57
CA LYS A 120 -25.44 -35.34 17.33
C LYS A 120 -25.25 -36.73 16.69
N LEU A 121 -24.32 -36.85 15.75
CA LEU A 121 -24.04 -38.13 15.09
C LEU A 121 -23.37 -39.11 16.05
N GLU A 122 -22.40 -38.66 16.85
CA GLU A 122 -21.75 -39.47 17.89
C GLU A 122 -22.76 -39.93 18.97
N TYR A 123 -23.70 -39.07 19.36
CA TYR A 123 -24.78 -39.45 20.27
C TYR A 123 -25.67 -40.55 19.67
N GLN A 124 -26.05 -40.41 18.40
CA GLN A 124 -26.84 -41.43 17.70
C GLN A 124 -26.09 -42.75 17.59
N GLU A 125 -24.79 -42.73 17.28
CA GLU A 125 -23.93 -43.91 17.27
C GLU A 125 -23.93 -44.62 18.63
N LYS A 126 -23.79 -43.86 19.72
CA LYS A 126 -23.84 -44.41 21.09
C LYS A 126 -25.20 -45.04 21.43
N VAL A 127 -26.31 -44.43 21.00
CA VAL A 127 -27.67 -44.99 21.20
C VAL A 127 -27.80 -46.32 20.45
N LEU A 128 -27.33 -46.38 19.20
CA LEU A 128 -27.36 -47.61 18.40
C LEU A 128 -26.44 -48.70 18.96
N ASP A 129 -25.24 -48.35 19.41
CA ASP A 129 -24.29 -49.29 20.04
C ASP A 129 -24.89 -49.90 21.32
N THR A 130 -25.55 -49.06 22.13
CA THR A 130 -26.28 -49.51 23.33
C THR A 130 -27.43 -50.46 22.96
N TYR A 131 -28.19 -50.14 21.91
CA TYR A 131 -29.27 -51.00 21.42
C TYR A 131 -28.73 -52.34 20.90
N VAL A 132 -27.65 -52.34 20.11
CA VAL A 132 -27.00 -53.56 19.60
C VAL A 132 -26.54 -54.45 20.77
N THR A 133 -25.89 -53.87 21.77
CA THR A 133 -25.46 -54.59 22.98
C THR A 133 -26.66 -55.17 23.72
N HIS A 134 -27.72 -54.38 23.92
CA HIS A 134 -28.95 -54.85 24.57
C HIS A 134 -29.58 -56.05 23.85
N VAL A 135 -29.66 -56.03 22.51
CA VAL A 135 -30.18 -57.14 21.71
C VAL A 135 -29.30 -58.38 21.85
N GLN A 136 -27.97 -58.21 21.78
CA GLN A 136 -27.01 -59.32 21.92
C GLN A 136 -27.12 -60.01 23.29
N ASP A 137 -27.20 -59.22 24.37
CA ASP A 137 -27.29 -59.70 25.75
C ASP A 137 -28.65 -60.35 26.03
N THR A 138 -29.76 -59.71 25.62
CA THR A 138 -31.11 -60.21 25.90
C THR A 138 -31.39 -61.52 25.16
N CYS A 139 -30.92 -61.62 23.91
CA CYS A 139 -30.99 -62.88 23.20
C CYS A 139 -30.00 -63.91 23.71
N LYS A 140 -29.10 -63.60 24.67
CA LYS A 140 -27.94 -64.44 25.06
C LYS A 140 -27.31 -65.11 23.85
N LEU A 141 -27.15 -64.33 22.78
CA LEU A 141 -27.01 -64.84 21.42
C LEU A 141 -25.84 -65.82 21.30
N GLU A 142 -24.77 -65.56 22.04
CA GLU A 142 -23.59 -66.42 22.11
C GLU A 142 -23.82 -67.70 22.92
N GLU A 143 -24.62 -67.68 23.99
CA GLU A 143 -24.99 -68.91 24.71
C GLU A 143 -25.88 -69.83 23.87
N TYR A 144 -26.85 -69.26 23.12
CA TYR A 144 -27.66 -70.05 22.17
C TYR A 144 -26.85 -70.59 21.00
N LYS A 145 -25.93 -69.78 20.44
CA LYS A 145 -24.99 -70.28 19.43
C LYS A 145 -24.14 -71.42 20.01
N ASN A 146 -23.59 -71.27 21.21
CA ASN A 146 -22.75 -72.29 21.83
C ASN A 146 -23.53 -73.57 22.17
N SER A 147 -24.78 -73.48 22.64
CA SER A 147 -25.63 -74.65 22.89
C SER A 147 -26.01 -75.40 21.61
N MET A 148 -26.17 -74.68 20.48
CA MET A 148 -26.34 -75.30 19.15
C MET A 148 -25.10 -76.04 18.65
N PHE A 149 -23.89 -75.55 18.94
CA PHE A 149 -22.64 -76.10 18.40
C PHE A 149 -21.98 -77.18 19.28
N PHE A 150 -22.16 -77.12 20.61
CA PHE A 150 -21.43 -77.97 21.57
C PHE A 150 -22.33 -78.83 22.50
N GLY A 151 -23.65 -78.71 22.42
CA GLY A 151 -24.59 -79.36 23.34
C GLY A 151 -24.95 -80.82 23.00
N ASN A 152 -25.19 -81.63 24.04
CA ASN A 152 -25.87 -82.92 23.92
C ASN A 152 -27.31 -82.68 23.37
N PRO A 153 -27.79 -83.44 22.36
CA PRO A 153 -29.14 -83.31 21.81
C PRO A 153 -30.27 -83.28 22.87
N VAL A 154 -30.08 -83.96 24.00
CA VAL A 154 -31.04 -83.99 25.12
C VAL A 154 -31.07 -82.65 25.88
N GLU A 155 -29.92 -82.01 26.09
CA GLU A 155 -29.83 -80.70 26.76
C GLU A 155 -30.36 -79.58 25.87
N PHE A 156 -30.07 -79.66 24.56
CA PHE A 156 -30.60 -78.74 23.55
C PHE A 156 -32.14 -78.74 23.50
N LEU A 157 -32.76 -79.93 23.56
CA LEU A 157 -34.22 -80.07 23.59
C LEU A 157 -34.84 -79.61 24.92
N SER A 158 -34.13 -79.74 26.04
CA SER A 158 -34.64 -79.32 27.36
C SER A 158 -34.68 -77.80 27.57
N GLY A 159 -33.90 -77.04 26.80
CA GLY A 159 -33.84 -75.57 26.86
C GLY A 159 -34.57 -74.86 25.72
N ILE A 160 -35.20 -75.60 24.80
CA ILE A 160 -35.96 -75.02 23.69
C ILE A 160 -37.37 -74.64 24.15
N SER A 161 -37.65 -73.35 24.16
CA SER A 161 -38.98 -72.83 23.86
C SER A 161 -39.06 -72.70 22.34
N ASP A 162 -40.14 -73.17 21.71
CA ASP A 162 -40.33 -73.06 20.24
C ASP A 162 -40.25 -71.60 19.74
N THR A 163 -40.42 -70.64 20.64
CA THR A 163 -40.25 -69.22 20.38
C THR A 163 -39.52 -68.52 21.54
N LEU A 164 -38.52 -67.71 21.20
CA LEU A 164 -38.03 -66.64 22.06
C LEU A 164 -39.11 -65.54 22.07
N ASP A 165 -40.02 -65.54 23.06
CA ASP A 165 -41.02 -64.47 23.23
C ASP A 165 -40.37 -63.22 23.85
N VAL A 166 -39.34 -62.72 23.17
CA VAL A 166 -38.61 -61.50 23.54
C VAL A 166 -39.14 -60.36 22.69
N LYS A 167 -39.78 -59.39 23.35
CA LYS A 167 -40.27 -58.18 22.69
C LYS A 167 -39.18 -57.12 22.72
N PHE A 168 -38.63 -56.83 21.55
CA PHE A 168 -37.73 -55.70 21.36
C PHE A 168 -38.51 -54.42 21.09
N GLU A 169 -37.99 -53.31 21.60
CA GLU A 169 -38.39 -51.99 21.14
C GLU A 169 -37.94 -51.80 19.67
N PRO A 170 -38.58 -50.90 18.90
CA PRO A 170 -38.15 -50.60 17.54
C PRO A 170 -36.68 -50.17 17.48
N ILE A 171 -35.98 -50.58 16.42
CA ILE A 171 -34.59 -50.17 16.18
C ILE A 171 -34.57 -48.63 16.07
N PRO A 172 -33.65 -47.94 16.78
CA PRO A 172 -33.52 -46.49 16.66
C PRO A 172 -33.24 -46.05 15.20
N ASP A 173 -33.92 -44.99 14.75
CA ASP A 173 -33.76 -44.46 13.40
C ASP A 173 -32.41 -43.74 13.22
N VAL A 174 -31.88 -43.80 12.00
CA VAL A 174 -30.64 -43.11 11.60
C VAL A 174 -30.96 -41.83 10.85
N GLN A 175 -30.60 -40.69 11.44
CA GLN A 175 -30.61 -39.40 10.76
C GLN A 175 -29.31 -39.16 10.00
N LYS A 176 -29.43 -38.55 8.83
CA LYS A 176 -28.30 -38.07 8.02
C LYS A 176 -28.30 -36.54 8.01
N LEU A 177 -27.15 -35.95 8.34
CA LEU A 177 -26.95 -34.51 8.30
C LEU A 177 -26.18 -34.13 7.02
N SER A 178 -26.53 -33.00 6.43
CA SER A 178 -25.88 -32.46 5.22
C SER A 178 -24.87 -31.39 5.60
N PRO A 179 -23.65 -31.37 5.03
CA PRO A 179 -22.59 -30.42 5.39
C PRO A 179 -22.85 -28.95 4.96
N GLY A 180 -24.04 -28.63 4.48
CA GLY A 180 -24.34 -27.34 3.85
C GLY A 180 -23.68 -27.16 2.48
N ASN A 181 -23.70 -25.93 1.97
CA ASN A 181 -23.07 -25.53 0.69
C ASN A 181 -22.40 -24.17 0.84
N PHE A 182 -21.20 -24.02 0.29
CA PHE A 182 -20.57 -22.70 0.10
C PHE A 182 -20.85 -22.21 -1.32
N SER A 183 -21.41 -21.01 -1.45
CA SER A 183 -21.66 -20.38 -2.75
C SER A 183 -20.79 -19.14 -2.88
N GLU A 184 -19.80 -19.20 -3.76
CA GLU A 184 -18.88 -18.08 -3.97
C GLU A 184 -19.56 -16.93 -4.74
N GLY A 185 -19.20 -15.70 -4.35
CA GLY A 185 -19.58 -14.50 -5.08
C GLY A 185 -18.66 -14.24 -6.28
N LYS A 186 -19.15 -13.52 -7.30
CA LYS A 186 -18.32 -13.09 -8.43
C LYS A 186 -17.38 -11.95 -8.02
N LEU A 187 -16.08 -12.12 -8.24
CA LEU A 187 -15.10 -11.06 -8.04
C LEU A 187 -15.13 -10.03 -9.18
N ASN A 188 -15.24 -8.74 -8.83
CA ASN A 188 -15.25 -7.64 -9.79
C ASN A 188 -14.21 -6.57 -9.42
N LYS A 189 -13.17 -6.44 -10.25
CA LYS A 189 -12.10 -5.47 -10.05
C LYS A 189 -12.57 -4.01 -10.09
N GLU A 190 -13.60 -3.70 -10.88
CA GLU A 190 -14.16 -2.35 -10.97
C GLU A 190 -14.87 -1.95 -9.68
N GLU A 191 -15.58 -2.89 -9.06
CA GLU A 191 -16.25 -2.63 -7.78
C GLU A 191 -15.23 -2.48 -6.65
N ILE A 192 -14.20 -3.33 -6.63
CA ILE A 192 -13.07 -3.18 -5.70
C ILE A 192 -12.36 -1.83 -5.93
N ARG A 193 -12.20 -1.39 -7.18
CA ARG A 193 -11.60 -0.08 -7.49
C ARG A 193 -12.41 1.08 -6.91
N LYS A 194 -13.75 1.02 -6.94
CA LYS A 194 -14.59 2.06 -6.32
C LYS A 194 -14.37 2.15 -4.81
N GLN A 195 -14.22 1.02 -4.14
CA GLN A 195 -13.92 0.96 -2.70
C GLN A 195 -12.48 1.37 -2.38
N PHE A 196 -11.54 1.07 -3.26
CA PHE A 196 -10.13 1.44 -3.12
C PHE A 196 -9.88 2.94 -3.38
N GLY A 197 -10.63 3.54 -4.30
CA GLY A 197 -10.42 4.91 -4.75
C GLY A 197 -9.57 5.02 -6.03
N VAL A 198 -9.45 6.24 -6.54
CA VAL A 198 -8.80 6.55 -7.83
C VAL A 198 -7.84 7.71 -7.66
N LEU A 199 -6.67 7.60 -8.30
CA LEU A 199 -5.73 8.71 -8.39
C LEU A 199 -6.21 9.71 -9.44
N THR A 200 -6.58 10.91 -9.00
CA THR A 200 -6.84 12.07 -9.86
C THR A 200 -5.57 12.90 -10.02
N LYS A 201 -5.15 13.09 -11.26
CA LYS A 201 -4.03 14.00 -11.59
C LYS A 201 -4.58 15.42 -11.74
N PRO A 202 -3.88 16.46 -11.23
CA PRO A 202 -4.27 17.83 -11.49
C PRO A 202 -4.19 18.11 -13.00
N SER A 203 -5.24 18.71 -13.54
CA SER A 203 -5.41 19.08 -14.95
C SER A 203 -4.62 20.35 -15.28
N ASN A 204 -3.30 20.33 -15.08
CA ASN A 204 -2.43 21.45 -15.41
C ASN A 204 -1.35 20.97 -16.39
N GLU A 205 -1.77 20.77 -17.64
CA GLU A 205 -0.89 20.78 -18.81
C GLU A 205 -1.27 22.00 -19.66
N THR A 206 -0.54 23.11 -19.43
CA THR A 206 -0.27 24.18 -20.41
C THR A 206 1.16 24.62 -20.20
#